data_AF-A0A3B9UU44-F1
#
_entry.id   AF-A0A3B9UU44-F1
#
_cell.length_a   1.000
_cell.length_b   1.000
_cell.length_c   1.000
_cell.angle_alpha   90.00
_cell.angle_beta   90.00
_cell.angle_gamma   90.00
#
_symmetry.space_group_name_H-M   'P 1'
#
loop_
_entity.id
_entity.type
_entity.pdbx_description
1 polymer ?
#
loop_
_entity_poly.entity_id
_entity_poly.type
_entity_poly.pdbx_seq_one_letter_code
_entity_poly.pdbx_strand_id
1 'polypeptide(L)'
;MKKISKWILGGVIAVGIFTAASQGLQYVLKGPKKPFNAILVSGKSEDVKEAKEIYKDNTNYTKDYKYKIVTEDKTVVEDGKEIKDTKTYIVITKDTVKTMIKDQIFREKIDETSNLDTQLLKEMPNIDGNETLILGGAYYKDISKLNIRGIELSMKYGNYSWMGYLPPEGTIIIADDKTYDALKGSELDMTLIRFEKGTLDLREASDMAKVKNTLSSVADNIEINYSIIEE
;
A
#
# COMPACT_ATOMS: atom_id res chain seq x y z
N MET A 1 44.45 -4.54 -31.94
CA MET A 1 43.08 -3.99 -32.16
C MET A 1 42.05 -4.93 -31.55
N LYS A 2 41.30 -4.49 -30.54
CA LYS A 2 39.89 -4.83 -30.27
C LYS A 2 39.43 -3.94 -29.11
N LYS A 3 38.71 -2.88 -29.47
CA LYS A 3 38.02 -1.98 -28.53
C LYS A 3 36.82 -2.74 -27.95
N ILE A 4 36.66 -2.75 -26.63
CA ILE A 4 35.43 -3.18 -25.98
C ILE A 4 34.80 -1.92 -25.39
N SER A 5 33.93 -1.28 -26.16
CA SER A 5 32.93 -0.35 -25.64
C SER A 5 31.75 -1.17 -25.13
N LYS A 6 31.34 -0.98 -23.88
CA LYS A 6 30.05 -1.44 -23.39
C LYS A 6 29.43 -0.35 -22.50
N TRP A 7 28.71 0.53 -23.19
CA TRP A 7 27.39 1.06 -22.85
C TRP A 7 27.05 1.15 -21.36
N ILE A 8 27.02 2.40 -20.88
CA ILE A 8 26.29 2.81 -19.68
C ILE A 8 24.81 2.62 -20.02
N LEU A 9 24.24 1.48 -19.64
CA LEU A 9 22.80 1.28 -19.70
C LEU A 9 22.23 1.82 -18.39
N GLY A 10 21.82 3.09 -18.41
CA GLY A 10 20.98 3.67 -17.38
C GLY A 10 19.69 2.87 -17.32
N GLY A 11 19.56 2.03 -16.29
CA GLY A 11 18.35 1.29 -16.02
C GLY A 11 17.26 2.26 -15.58
N VAL A 12 16.32 2.56 -16.46
CA VAL A 12 15.00 3.04 -16.06
C VAL A 12 14.37 1.86 -15.31
N ILE A 13 14.34 1.93 -13.99
CA ILE A 13 13.50 1.05 -13.18
C ILE A 13 12.06 1.51 -13.48
N ALA A 14 11.46 0.89 -14.50
CA ALA A 14 10.02 0.87 -14.62
C ALA A 14 9.51 0.08 -13.41
N VAL A 15 9.08 0.79 -12.37
CA VAL A 15 8.22 0.21 -11.35
C VAL A 15 6.94 -0.13 -12.09
N GLY A 16 6.83 -1.37 -12.56
CA GLY A 16 5.61 -1.90 -13.12
C GLY A 16 4.59 -1.95 -12.00
N ILE A 17 3.84 -0.87 -11.81
CA ILE A 17 2.59 -0.88 -11.06
C ILE A 17 1.62 -1.60 -12.01
N PHE A 18 1.74 -2.92 -12.06
CA PHE A 18 0.91 -3.74 -12.94
C PHE A 18 -0.52 -3.71 -12.44
N THR A 19 -1.42 -3.52 -13.39
CA THR A 19 -2.87 -3.43 -13.29
C THR A 19 -3.51 -4.74 -12.80
N ALA A 20 -3.24 -5.13 -11.55
CA ALA A 20 -3.83 -6.30 -10.91
C ALA A 20 -5.32 -6.08 -10.54
N ALA A 21 -6.21 -5.82 -11.51
CA ALA A 21 -7.61 -5.52 -11.16
C ALA A 21 -8.68 -5.83 -12.23
N SER A 22 -8.50 -6.78 -13.15
CA SER A 22 -9.61 -7.15 -14.07
C SER A 22 -10.39 -8.40 -13.65
N GLN A 23 -9.73 -9.45 -13.12
CA GLN A 23 -10.41 -10.71 -12.79
C GLN A 23 -10.64 -10.94 -11.29
N GLY A 24 -9.76 -10.45 -10.41
CA GLY A 24 -9.93 -10.57 -8.96
C GLY A 24 -11.02 -9.65 -8.38
N LEU A 25 -11.25 -8.50 -9.01
CA LEU A 25 -12.21 -7.51 -8.53
C LEU A 25 -13.65 -8.05 -8.52
N GLN A 26 -14.05 -8.87 -9.50
CA GLN A 26 -15.45 -9.32 -9.61
C GLN A 26 -15.93 -10.20 -8.44
N TYR A 27 -15.04 -10.99 -7.82
CA TYR A 27 -15.39 -11.84 -6.67
C TYR A 27 -15.47 -11.06 -5.36
N VAL A 28 -14.69 -9.99 -5.26
CA VAL A 28 -14.60 -9.10 -4.09
C VAL A 28 -15.86 -8.23 -3.95
N LEU A 29 -16.62 -8.01 -5.03
CA LEU A 29 -17.76 -7.08 -5.07
C LEU A 29 -19.11 -7.68 -4.61
N LYS A 30 -19.19 -8.97 -4.24
CA LYS A 30 -20.42 -9.58 -3.72
C LYS A 30 -20.57 -9.29 -2.21
N GLY A 31 -21.70 -8.73 -1.79
CA GLY A 31 -22.05 -8.52 -0.38
C GLY A 31 -22.82 -7.21 -0.12
N PRO A 32 -23.12 -6.86 1.15
CA PRO A 32 -23.82 -5.61 1.51
C PRO A 32 -23.05 -4.37 1.07
N LYS A 33 -23.72 -3.22 0.93
CA LYS A 33 -23.07 -1.94 0.57
C LYS A 33 -21.77 -1.68 1.33
N LYS A 34 -20.73 -1.23 0.62
CA LYS A 34 -19.42 -0.87 1.18
C LYS A 34 -19.08 0.57 0.82
N PRO A 35 -19.71 1.56 1.51
CA PRO A 35 -19.57 2.95 1.16
C PRO A 35 -18.13 3.47 1.37
N PHE A 36 -17.73 4.44 0.56
CA PHE A 36 -16.51 5.22 0.70
C PHE A 36 -16.77 6.70 0.37
N ASN A 37 -16.14 7.58 1.12
CA ASN A 37 -16.17 9.04 0.93
C ASN A 37 -14.75 9.62 0.75
N ALA A 38 -13.75 8.75 0.65
CA ALA A 38 -12.37 9.13 0.42
C ALA A 38 -11.65 8.10 -0.44
N ILE A 39 -10.60 8.56 -1.12
CA ILE A 39 -9.66 7.71 -1.85
C ILE A 39 -8.23 7.96 -1.35
N LEU A 40 -7.41 6.92 -1.45
CA LEU A 40 -5.97 6.98 -1.29
C LEU A 40 -5.37 6.82 -2.67
N VAL A 41 -4.55 7.78 -3.09
CA VAL A 41 -3.83 7.70 -4.36
C VAL A 41 -2.34 7.66 -4.07
N SER A 42 -1.67 6.60 -4.54
CA SER A 42 -0.24 6.40 -4.31
C SER A 42 0.53 6.25 -5.61
N GLY A 43 1.74 6.79 -5.68
CA GLY A 43 2.56 6.75 -6.90
C GLY A 43 3.76 7.67 -6.78
N LYS A 44 4.34 8.05 -7.93
CA LYS A 44 5.37 9.10 -7.95
C LYS A 44 4.73 10.45 -7.65
N SER A 45 5.55 11.37 -7.13
CA SER A 45 5.11 12.70 -6.70
C SER A 45 4.34 13.48 -7.78
N GLU A 46 4.78 13.38 -9.03
CA GLU A 46 4.14 14.04 -10.19
C GLU A 46 2.74 13.49 -10.48
N ASP A 47 2.57 12.18 -10.54
CA ASP A 47 1.29 11.52 -10.80
C ASP A 47 0.29 11.74 -9.64
N VAL A 48 0.77 11.69 -8.40
CA VAL A 48 -0.04 11.97 -7.21
C VAL A 48 -0.50 13.42 -7.19
N LYS A 49 0.38 14.37 -7.56
CA LYS A 49 0.03 15.78 -7.65
C LYS A 49 -1.03 16.03 -8.74
N GLU A 50 -0.91 15.39 -9.89
CA GLU A 50 -1.91 15.47 -10.95
C GLU A 50 -3.26 14.89 -10.48
N ALA A 51 -3.27 13.75 -9.79
CA ALA A 51 -4.48 13.17 -9.21
C ALA A 51 -5.20 14.13 -8.24
N LYS A 52 -4.45 14.83 -7.39
CA LYS A 52 -5.02 15.87 -6.48
C LYS A 52 -5.65 17.00 -7.26
N GLU A 53 -4.99 17.48 -8.31
CA GLU A 53 -5.49 18.57 -9.15
C GLU A 53 -6.78 18.17 -9.88
N ILE A 54 -6.86 16.94 -10.38
CA ILE A 54 -8.06 16.38 -11.03
C ILE A 54 -9.27 16.38 -10.07
N TYR A 55 -9.05 16.11 -8.77
CA TYR A 55 -10.13 16.04 -7.76
C TYR A 55 -10.42 17.33 -7.00
N LYS A 56 -9.67 18.41 -7.25
CA LYS A 56 -9.70 19.63 -6.41
C LYS A 56 -11.11 20.20 -6.19
N ASP A 57 -11.98 20.15 -7.20
CA ASP A 57 -13.32 20.74 -7.17
C ASP A 57 -14.33 19.92 -6.35
N ASN A 58 -13.98 18.70 -5.95
CA ASN A 58 -14.80 17.84 -5.09
C ASN A 58 -14.00 17.38 -3.85
N THR A 59 -13.14 18.23 -3.31
CA THR A 59 -12.26 17.87 -2.19
C THR A 59 -12.41 18.86 -1.05
N ASN A 60 -12.78 18.38 0.15
CA ASN A 60 -12.84 19.21 1.35
C ASN A 60 -11.58 19.09 2.22
N TYR A 61 -10.82 18.02 2.04
CA TYR A 61 -9.61 17.74 2.82
C TYR A 61 -8.64 16.90 2.00
N THR A 62 -7.37 17.29 2.04
CA THR A 62 -6.28 16.45 1.56
C THR A 62 -5.17 16.35 2.59
N LYS A 63 -4.46 15.23 2.56
CA LYS A 63 -3.22 15.07 3.32
C LYS A 63 -2.27 14.11 2.64
N ASP A 64 -1.01 14.51 2.60
CA ASP A 64 0.04 13.76 1.93
C ASP A 64 0.86 12.97 2.95
N TYR A 65 1.29 11.78 2.53
CA TYR A 65 2.12 10.86 3.26
C TYR A 65 3.22 10.34 2.35
N LYS A 66 4.27 9.80 2.96
CA LYS A 66 5.35 9.12 2.25
C LYS A 66 5.55 7.74 2.83
N TYR A 67 5.93 6.82 1.97
CA TYR A 67 6.34 5.48 2.34
C TYR A 67 7.36 4.96 1.34
N LYS A 68 7.99 3.84 1.68
CA LYS A 68 9.02 3.22 0.85
C LYS A 68 8.60 1.83 0.43
N ILE A 69 8.75 1.53 -0.85
CA ILE A 69 8.66 0.17 -1.38
C ILE A 69 10.05 -0.44 -1.42
N VAL A 70 10.23 -1.53 -0.69
CA VAL A 70 11.44 -2.35 -0.72
C VAL A 70 11.06 -3.70 -1.31
N THR A 71 11.54 -4.00 -2.50
CA THR A 71 11.39 -5.34 -3.09
C THR A 71 12.66 -6.15 -2.82
N GLU A 72 12.60 -7.47 -2.78
CA GLU A 72 13.78 -8.33 -2.81
C GLU A 72 13.45 -9.65 -3.52
N ASP A 73 14.34 -10.09 -4.40
CA ASP A 73 14.21 -11.40 -5.04
C ASP A 73 14.83 -12.46 -4.15
N LYS A 74 14.06 -13.50 -3.83
CA LYS A 74 14.51 -14.70 -3.14
C LYS A 74 14.41 -15.87 -4.10
N THR A 75 15.43 -16.73 -4.09
CA THR A 75 15.32 -18.04 -4.74
C THR A 75 14.85 -19.03 -3.68
N VAL A 76 13.67 -19.62 -3.90
CA VAL A 76 13.15 -20.72 -3.09
C VAL A 76 13.19 -22.00 -3.92
N VAL A 77 13.42 -23.14 -3.28
CA VAL A 77 13.35 -24.44 -3.94
C VAL A 77 12.02 -25.07 -3.56
N GLU A 78 11.10 -25.16 -4.52
CA GLU A 78 9.83 -25.86 -4.38
C GLU A 78 9.82 -27.04 -5.35
N ASP A 79 9.53 -28.25 -4.84
CA ASP A 79 9.50 -29.49 -5.61
C ASP A 79 10.76 -29.72 -6.48
N GLY A 80 11.93 -29.35 -5.96
CA GLY A 80 13.22 -29.49 -6.65
C GLY A 80 13.46 -28.49 -7.78
N LYS A 81 12.62 -27.47 -7.94
CA LYS A 81 12.81 -26.38 -8.90
C LYS A 81 13.14 -25.08 -8.16
N GLU A 82 14.11 -24.34 -8.69
CA GLU A 82 14.38 -22.98 -8.24
C GLU A 82 13.29 -22.04 -8.78
N ILE A 83 12.52 -21.47 -7.86
CA ILE A 83 11.52 -20.45 -8.13
C ILE A 83 12.06 -19.12 -7.61
N LYS A 84 12.04 -18.10 -8.47
CA LYS A 84 12.27 -16.72 -8.04
C LYS A 84 10.98 -16.17 -7.48
N ASP A 85 11.01 -15.86 -6.19
CA ASP A 85 9.94 -15.24 -5.44
C ASP A 85 10.35 -13.80 -5.11
N THR A 86 9.63 -12.82 -5.64
CA THR A 86 9.87 -11.41 -5.32
C THR A 86 9.01 -11.02 -4.13
N LYS A 87 9.64 -10.74 -3.00
CA LYS A 87 8.96 -10.17 -1.82
C LYS A 87 8.88 -8.66 -1.95
N THR A 88 7.72 -8.09 -1.63
CA THR A 88 7.50 -6.64 -1.58
C THR A 88 7.14 -6.23 -0.17
N TYR A 89 7.84 -5.22 0.36
CA TYR A 89 7.59 -4.62 1.66
C TYR A 89 7.22 -3.15 1.50
N ILE A 90 6.16 -2.74 2.18
CA ILE A 90 5.71 -1.35 2.32
C ILE A 90 6.23 -0.86 3.67
N VAL A 91 7.29 -0.05 3.67
CA VAL A 91 7.93 0.46 4.88
C VAL A 91 7.40 1.85 5.18
N ILE A 92 6.86 2.04 6.38
CA ILE A 92 6.25 3.30 6.84
C ILE A 92 6.81 3.65 8.22
N THR A 93 7.08 4.94 8.49
CA THR A 93 7.53 5.37 9.82
C THR A 93 6.40 5.33 10.84
N LYS A 94 6.74 5.10 12.11
CA LYS A 94 5.77 5.08 13.23
C LYS A 94 4.91 6.34 13.28
N ASP A 95 5.51 7.52 13.15
CA ASP A 95 4.76 8.78 13.23
C ASP A 95 3.82 8.99 12.05
N THR A 96 4.21 8.53 10.86
CA THR A 96 3.31 8.50 9.70
C THR A 96 2.13 7.59 9.96
N VAL A 97 2.35 6.37 10.49
CA VAL A 97 1.26 5.44 10.82
C VAL A 97 0.33 6.00 11.91
N LYS A 98 0.86 6.61 12.98
CA LYS A 98 0.04 7.27 14.01
C LYS A 98 -0.88 8.32 13.40
N THR A 99 -0.35 9.05 12.43
CA THR A 99 -1.11 10.07 11.72
C THR A 99 -2.18 9.44 10.83
N MET A 100 -1.84 8.40 10.07
CA MET A 100 -2.78 7.65 9.23
C MET A 100 -3.90 6.98 10.04
N ILE A 101 -3.62 6.48 11.25
CA ILE A 101 -4.63 5.93 12.17
C ILE A 101 -5.64 7.02 12.57
N LYS A 102 -5.16 8.20 12.98
CA LYS A 102 -6.04 9.36 13.29
C LYS A 102 -6.86 9.80 12.09
N ASP A 103 -6.28 9.70 10.90
CA ASP A 103 -6.94 10.01 9.65
C ASP A 103 -7.81 8.86 9.10
N GLN A 104 -8.04 7.81 9.90
CA GLN A 104 -8.92 6.67 9.62
C GLN A 104 -8.56 5.90 8.33
N ILE A 105 -7.26 5.82 8.03
CA ILE A 105 -6.73 5.15 6.84
C ILE A 105 -6.56 3.65 7.07
N PHE A 106 -6.10 3.25 8.25
CA PHE A 106 -5.84 1.84 8.55
C PHE A 106 -7.11 1.07 8.90
N ARG A 107 -7.20 -0.15 8.38
CA ARG A 107 -8.28 -1.08 8.65
C ARG A 107 -7.73 -2.43 9.06
N GLU A 108 -8.39 -3.07 10.02
CA GLU A 108 -8.06 -4.40 10.53
C GLU A 108 -9.06 -5.43 9.99
N LYS A 109 -8.54 -6.59 9.58
CA LYS A 109 -9.35 -7.72 9.11
C LYS A 109 -10.21 -8.28 10.25
N ILE A 110 -11.51 -8.46 10.01
CA ILE A 110 -12.44 -9.05 11.00
C ILE A 110 -12.58 -10.55 10.79
N ASP A 111 -12.77 -11.00 9.54
CA ASP A 111 -13.06 -12.40 9.20
C ASP A 111 -12.15 -12.91 8.08
N GLU A 112 -11.85 -14.20 8.08
CA GLU A 112 -11.00 -14.85 7.09
C GLU A 112 -11.66 -14.99 5.71
N THR A 113 -13.00 -14.95 5.64
CA THR A 113 -13.78 -15.25 4.42
C THR A 113 -13.71 -14.18 3.34
N SER A 114 -13.47 -12.91 3.71
CA SER A 114 -13.53 -11.77 2.80
C SER A 114 -12.47 -10.74 3.14
N ASN A 115 -11.69 -10.35 2.12
CA ASN A 115 -10.70 -9.28 2.25
C ASN A 115 -11.34 -7.88 2.32
N LEU A 116 -12.66 -7.72 2.18
CA LEU A 116 -13.32 -6.43 2.39
C LEU A 116 -13.90 -6.27 3.79
N ASP A 117 -14.04 -7.35 4.55
CA ASP A 117 -14.70 -7.31 5.85
C ASP A 117 -13.69 -6.89 6.92
N THR A 118 -13.56 -5.57 6.99
CA THR A 118 -12.61 -4.85 7.84
C THR A 118 -13.27 -3.77 8.66
N GLN A 119 -12.71 -3.52 9.84
CA GLN A 119 -13.07 -2.40 10.72
C GLN A 119 -11.97 -1.35 10.73
N LEU A 120 -12.30 -0.11 11.11
CA LEU A 120 -11.29 0.91 11.34
C LEU A 120 -10.35 0.48 12.47
N LEU A 121 -9.05 0.58 12.22
CA LEU A 121 -8.05 0.38 13.25
C LEU A 121 -7.94 1.67 14.07
N LYS A 122 -8.52 1.67 15.26
CA LYS A 122 -8.56 2.86 16.13
C LYS A 122 -7.21 3.18 16.75
N GLU A 123 -6.49 2.14 17.17
CA GLU A 123 -5.19 2.25 17.83
C GLU A 123 -4.37 0.99 17.52
N MET A 124 -3.05 1.15 17.42
CA MET A 124 -2.15 0.03 17.18
C MET A 124 -1.32 -0.27 18.44
N PRO A 125 -1.33 -1.52 18.94
CA PRO A 125 -0.55 -1.86 20.12
C PRO A 125 0.95 -1.76 19.80
N ASN A 126 1.71 -1.12 20.70
CA ASN A 126 3.17 -0.99 20.64
C ASN A 126 3.72 -0.06 19.53
N ILE A 127 2.90 0.79 18.92
CA ILE A 127 3.40 1.76 17.94
C ILE A 127 4.41 2.76 18.52
N ASP A 128 4.36 3.01 19.83
CA ASP A 128 5.31 3.84 20.58
C ASP A 128 6.53 3.07 21.12
N GLY A 129 6.59 1.75 20.92
CA GLY A 129 7.74 0.93 21.29
C GLY A 129 8.95 1.21 20.40
N ASN A 130 10.10 0.61 20.73
CA ASN A 130 11.30 0.68 19.88
C ASN A 130 11.31 -0.41 18.80
N GLU A 131 10.41 -1.39 18.90
CA GLU A 131 10.33 -2.53 18.00
C GLU A 131 9.82 -2.13 16.60
N THR A 132 10.27 -2.84 15.57
CA THR A 132 9.71 -2.77 14.22
C THR A 132 8.49 -3.68 14.15
N LEU A 133 7.36 -3.16 13.69
CA LEU A 133 6.13 -3.93 13.59
C LEU A 133 5.96 -4.52 12.19
N ILE A 134 5.36 -5.71 12.12
CA ILE A 134 4.88 -6.31 10.88
C ILE A 134 3.37 -6.44 10.91
N LEU A 135 2.71 -5.98 9.84
CA LEU A 135 1.28 -6.18 9.66
C LEU A 135 1.02 -7.19 8.56
N GLY A 136 0.17 -8.17 8.84
CA GLY A 136 -0.20 -9.20 7.89
C GLY A 136 -0.86 -10.42 8.53
N GLY A 137 -0.97 -11.47 7.73
CA GLY A 137 -1.64 -12.71 8.12
C GLY A 137 -0.99 -13.42 9.32
N ALA A 138 -1.70 -14.42 9.84
CA ALA A 138 -1.31 -15.14 11.06
C ALA A 138 0.08 -15.78 10.99
N TYR A 139 0.58 -16.09 9.80
CA TYR A 139 1.93 -16.63 9.60
C TYR A 139 3.06 -15.72 10.12
N TYR A 140 2.81 -14.40 10.25
CA TYR A 140 3.80 -13.47 10.80
C TYR A 140 3.84 -13.44 12.34
N LYS A 141 2.90 -14.08 13.03
CA LYS A 141 2.86 -14.10 14.51
C LYS A 141 4.12 -14.71 15.11
N ASP A 142 4.66 -15.72 14.44
CA ASP A 142 5.84 -16.48 14.91
C ASP A 142 7.16 -15.96 14.30
N ILE A 143 7.10 -14.90 13.49
CA ILE A 143 8.28 -14.30 12.86
C ILE A 143 8.84 -13.20 13.78
N SER A 144 9.87 -13.54 14.56
CA SER A 144 10.56 -12.59 15.45
C SER A 144 11.71 -11.83 14.79
N LYS A 145 12.18 -12.29 13.63
CA LYS A 145 13.26 -11.67 12.86
C LYS A 145 12.98 -11.77 11.38
N LEU A 146 13.33 -10.72 10.65
CA LEU A 146 13.23 -10.68 9.20
C LEU A 146 14.47 -10.03 8.61
N ASN A 147 15.10 -10.70 7.65
CA ASN A 147 16.15 -10.10 6.86
C ASN A 147 15.52 -9.45 5.61
N ILE A 148 15.70 -8.14 5.49
CA ILE A 148 15.27 -7.36 4.32
C ILE A 148 16.53 -6.75 3.71
N ARG A 149 16.85 -7.13 2.46
CA ARG A 149 18.02 -6.59 1.73
C ARG A 149 19.34 -6.68 2.51
N GLY A 150 19.54 -7.74 3.29
CA GLY A 150 20.75 -7.97 4.09
C GLY A 150 20.72 -7.33 5.48
N ILE A 151 19.69 -6.55 5.81
CA ILE A 151 19.52 -5.94 7.14
C ILE A 151 18.61 -6.86 7.97
N GLU A 152 19.15 -7.41 9.06
CA GLU A 152 18.36 -8.18 10.02
C GLU A 152 17.57 -7.24 10.95
N LEU A 153 16.25 -7.36 10.92
CA LEU A 153 15.32 -6.59 11.74
C LEU A 153 14.70 -7.51 12.78
N SER A 154 14.64 -7.04 14.03
CA SER A 154 13.80 -7.68 15.06
C SER A 154 12.36 -7.23 14.86
N MET A 155 11.46 -8.19 14.72
CA MET A 155 10.07 -7.96 14.36
C MET A 155 9.15 -8.27 15.52
N LYS A 156 8.12 -7.45 15.68
CA LYS A 156 6.98 -7.72 16.54
C LYS A 156 5.71 -7.75 15.68
N TYR A 157 4.90 -8.77 15.86
CA TYR A 157 3.62 -8.84 15.17
C TYR A 157 2.69 -7.72 15.66
N GLY A 158 2.17 -6.93 14.74
CA GLY A 158 1.14 -5.92 15.04
C GLY A 158 -0.24 -6.57 15.03
N ASN A 159 -0.83 -6.65 13.85
CA ASN A 159 -2.10 -7.32 13.58
C ASN A 159 -2.26 -7.55 12.06
N TYR A 160 -3.40 -8.08 11.63
CA TYR A 160 -3.71 -8.22 10.22
C TYR A 160 -4.45 -6.98 9.70
N SER A 161 -3.68 -5.93 9.39
CA SER A 161 -4.20 -4.63 8.94
C SER A 161 -3.53 -4.13 7.67
N TRP A 162 -4.24 -3.24 6.95
CA TRP A 162 -3.74 -2.52 5.78
C TRP A 162 -4.41 -1.15 5.62
N MET A 163 -3.99 -0.38 4.61
CA MET A 163 -4.50 0.96 4.31
C MET A 163 -5.70 0.86 3.35
N GLY A 164 -6.81 1.52 3.68
CA GLY A 164 -8.04 1.49 2.88
C GLY A 164 -8.75 0.14 2.91
N TYR A 165 -9.68 -0.06 1.99
CA TYR A 165 -10.47 -1.29 1.90
C TYR A 165 -9.75 -2.43 1.21
N LEU A 166 -8.94 -2.15 0.19
CA LEU A 166 -8.27 -3.19 -0.59
C LEU A 166 -6.92 -3.53 0.05
N PRO A 167 -6.59 -4.81 0.29
CA PRO A 167 -5.27 -5.18 0.77
C PRO A 167 -4.21 -4.90 -0.31
N PRO A 168 -3.03 -4.39 0.07
CA PRO A 168 -1.92 -4.19 -0.87
C PRO A 168 -1.28 -5.52 -1.26
N GLU A 169 -0.52 -5.53 -2.36
CA GLU A 169 0.29 -6.69 -2.75
C GLU A 169 1.52 -6.92 -1.84
N GLY A 170 1.94 -5.91 -1.08
CA GLY A 170 3.11 -5.95 -0.19
C GLY A 170 2.80 -6.11 1.30
N THR A 171 3.78 -6.58 2.05
CA THR A 171 3.70 -6.66 3.51
C THR A 171 4.07 -5.33 4.15
N ILE A 172 3.25 -4.84 5.08
CA ILE A 172 3.51 -3.56 5.75
C ILE A 172 4.50 -3.75 6.91
N ILE A 173 5.55 -2.96 6.91
CA ILE A 173 6.59 -2.88 7.93
C ILE A 173 6.56 -1.48 8.54
N ILE A 174 6.36 -1.39 9.84
CA ILE A 174 6.37 -0.12 10.57
C ILE A 174 7.69 0.01 11.31
N ALA A 175 8.48 1.00 10.93
CA ALA A 175 9.85 1.17 11.36
C ALA A 175 10.06 2.50 12.10
N ASP A 176 11.12 2.59 12.88
CA ASP A 176 11.67 3.90 13.29
C ASP A 176 12.37 4.58 12.11
N ASP A 177 12.67 5.88 12.24
CA ASP A 177 13.26 6.67 11.15
C ASP A 177 14.62 6.10 10.72
N LYS A 178 15.43 5.64 11.68
CA LYS A 178 16.75 5.05 11.40
C LYS A 178 16.65 3.79 10.53
N THR A 179 15.72 2.89 10.84
CA THR A 179 15.47 1.67 10.08
C THR A 179 14.84 1.99 8.74
N TYR A 180 13.89 2.93 8.71
CA TYR A 180 13.30 3.43 7.47
C TYR A 180 14.39 3.92 6.52
N ASP A 181 15.33 4.77 6.99
CA ASP A 181 16.43 5.31 6.18
C ASP A 181 17.45 4.25 5.74
N ALA A 182 17.75 3.29 6.60
CA ALA A 182 18.71 2.23 6.31
C ALA A 182 18.24 1.28 5.19
N LEU A 183 16.93 1.04 5.09
CA LEU A 183 16.35 0.20 4.05
C LEU A 183 16.37 0.93 2.70
N LYS A 184 17.07 0.35 1.71
CA LYS A 184 17.10 0.87 0.34
C LYS A 184 15.84 0.44 -0.42
N GLY A 185 15.09 1.40 -0.92
CA GLY A 185 13.86 1.20 -1.66
C GLY A 185 13.42 2.47 -2.38
N SER A 186 12.35 2.37 -3.15
CA SER A 186 11.75 3.50 -3.86
C SER A 186 10.80 4.24 -2.93
N GLU A 187 11.00 5.54 -2.74
CA GLU A 187 10.02 6.37 -2.03
C GLU A 187 8.83 6.70 -2.95
N LEU A 188 7.63 6.57 -2.40
CA LEU A 188 6.38 6.91 -3.06
C LEU A 188 5.61 7.90 -2.21
N ASP A 189 4.84 8.74 -2.89
CA ASP A 189 3.88 9.63 -2.25
C ASP A 189 2.52 8.93 -2.21
N MET A 190 1.78 9.17 -1.13
CA MET A 190 0.37 8.84 -1.00
C MET A 190 -0.39 10.10 -0.62
N THR A 191 -1.54 10.33 -1.23
CA THR A 191 -2.46 11.39 -0.81
C THR A 191 -3.80 10.81 -0.43
N LEU A 192 -4.31 11.21 0.74
CA LEU A 192 -5.70 11.03 1.12
C LEU A 192 -6.51 12.18 0.54
N ILE A 193 -7.52 11.86 -0.26
CA ILE A 193 -8.49 12.82 -0.80
C ILE A 193 -9.85 12.48 -0.21
N ARG A 194 -10.38 13.35 0.65
CA ARG A 194 -11.74 13.25 1.18
C ARG A 194 -12.67 14.08 0.30
N PHE A 195 -13.77 13.47 -0.13
CA PHE A 195 -14.72 14.13 -1.00
C PHE A 195 -15.50 15.19 -0.25
N GLU A 196 -15.68 16.36 -0.87
CA GLU A 196 -16.59 17.38 -0.36
C GLU A 196 -18.04 16.91 -0.43
N LYS A 197 -18.39 16.26 -1.56
CA LYS A 197 -19.75 15.79 -1.82
C LYS A 197 -19.77 14.33 -2.25
N GLY A 198 -20.77 13.64 -1.73
CA GLY A 198 -21.14 12.30 -2.14
C GLY A 198 -20.46 11.21 -1.34
N THR A 199 -21.13 10.08 -1.31
CA THR A 199 -20.58 8.80 -0.86
C THR A 199 -20.83 7.84 -2.01
N LEU A 200 -19.78 7.15 -2.41
CA LEU A 200 -19.79 6.13 -3.44
C LEU A 200 -19.74 4.76 -2.77
N ASP A 201 -19.97 3.68 -3.52
CA ASP A 201 -19.91 2.33 -2.99
C ASP A 201 -18.88 1.48 -3.72
N LEU A 202 -17.96 0.87 -2.96
CA LEU A 202 -16.90 0.02 -3.50
C LEU A 202 -17.49 -1.18 -4.24
N ARG A 203 -18.65 -1.70 -3.80
CA ARG A 203 -19.33 -2.85 -4.42
C ARG A 203 -20.17 -2.47 -5.64
N GLU A 204 -20.33 -1.17 -5.94
CA GLU A 204 -20.99 -0.69 -7.16
C GLU A 204 -19.96 -0.43 -8.26
N ALA A 205 -19.97 -1.27 -9.30
CA ALA A 205 -18.98 -1.21 -10.38
C ALA A 205 -18.96 0.14 -11.12
N SER A 206 -20.11 0.83 -11.22
CA SER A 206 -20.20 2.16 -11.83
C SER A 206 -19.46 3.23 -11.02
N ASP A 207 -19.47 3.11 -9.70
CA ASP A 207 -18.82 4.06 -8.80
C ASP A 207 -17.29 3.88 -8.83
N MET A 208 -16.84 2.63 -8.88
CA MET A 208 -15.44 2.28 -9.09
C MET A 208 -14.93 2.78 -10.45
N ALA A 209 -15.70 2.53 -11.50
CA ALA A 209 -15.38 3.01 -12.85
C ALA A 209 -15.35 4.55 -12.91
N LYS A 210 -16.24 5.23 -12.18
CA LYS A 210 -16.24 6.70 -12.09
C LYS A 210 -14.90 7.21 -11.55
N VAL A 211 -14.41 6.67 -10.44
CA VAL A 211 -13.11 7.06 -9.87
C VAL A 211 -11.97 6.79 -10.85
N LYS A 212 -11.92 5.58 -11.42
CA LYS A 212 -10.87 5.20 -12.37
C LYS A 212 -10.87 6.07 -13.63
N ASN A 213 -12.05 6.37 -14.18
CA ASN A 213 -12.19 7.19 -15.38
C ASN A 213 -11.82 8.65 -15.11
N THR A 214 -12.16 9.18 -13.93
CA THR A 214 -11.73 10.51 -13.50
C THR A 214 -10.20 10.60 -13.46
N LEU A 215 -9.52 9.56 -12.98
CA LEU A 215 -8.05 9.50 -12.91
C LEU A 215 -7.39 8.87 -14.15
N SER A 216 -8.11 8.74 -15.27
CA SER A 216 -7.62 7.98 -16.42
C SER A 216 -6.30 8.48 -17.01
N SER A 217 -5.97 9.78 -16.88
CA SER A 217 -4.68 10.32 -17.38
C SER A 217 -3.46 9.81 -16.61
N VAL A 218 -3.65 9.40 -15.35
CA VAL A 218 -2.59 8.91 -14.44
C VAL A 218 -2.78 7.47 -14.00
N ALA A 219 -3.89 6.82 -14.40
CA ALA A 219 -4.34 5.54 -13.85
C ALA A 219 -3.33 4.38 -13.98
N ASP A 220 -2.44 4.41 -14.98
CA ASP A 220 -1.40 3.39 -15.17
C ASP A 220 -0.16 3.61 -14.28
N ASN A 221 -0.04 4.79 -13.66
CA ASN A 221 1.10 5.20 -12.84
C ASN A 221 0.76 5.31 -11.34
N ILE A 222 -0.51 5.10 -10.98
CA ILE A 222 -0.98 5.23 -9.59
C ILE A 222 -1.68 3.97 -9.11
N GLU A 223 -1.61 3.74 -7.81
CA GLU A 223 -2.47 2.82 -7.08
C GLU A 223 -3.62 3.60 -6.43
N ILE A 224 -4.84 3.08 -6.57
CA ILE A 224 -6.04 3.67 -5.97
C ILE A 224 -6.60 2.70 -4.93
N ASN A 225 -6.80 3.21 -3.72
CA ASN A 225 -7.53 2.53 -2.66
C ASN A 225 -8.68 3.42 -2.16
N TYR A 226 -9.58 2.84 -1.39
CA TYR A 226 -10.85 3.45 -1.01
C TYR A 226 -10.99 3.43 0.51
N SER A 227 -11.49 4.50 1.11
CA SER A 227 -11.74 4.56 2.55
C SER A 227 -13.07 5.23 2.88
N ILE A 228 -13.67 4.80 3.98
CA ILE A 228 -14.73 5.54 4.66
C ILE A 228 -14.11 6.25 5.85
N ILE A 229 -14.30 7.56 5.90
CA ILE A 229 -13.94 8.40 7.03
C ILE A 229 -15.24 8.70 7.77
N GLU A 230 -15.35 8.21 9.00
CA GLU A 230 -16.49 8.46 9.89
C GLU A 230 -16.33 9.85 10.53
N GLU A 231 -17.44 10.58 10.66
CA GLU A 231 -17.50 11.91 11.30
C GLU A 231 -17.48 11.81 12.83
#